data_AF-A0A968MPD1-F1
#
_entry.id   AF-A0A968MPD1-F1
#
_cell.length_a   1.000
_cell.length_b   1.000
_cell.length_c   1.000
_cell.angle_alpha   90.00
_cell.angle_beta   90.00
_cell.angle_gamma   90.00
#
_symmetry.space_group_name_H-M   'P 1'
#
loop_
_entity.id
_entity.type
_entity.pdbx_description
1 polymer ?
#
loop_
_entity_poly.entity_id
_entity_poly.type
_entity_poly.pdbx_seq_one_letter_code
_entity_poly.pdbx_strand_id
1 'polypeptide(L)'
;MRVRWARCDPFDPSLASWRRLREGSSCPARSSSPRLRSLYDLVAIAPPDEEQEAWVHDVRVASRRFVEALEMARSILPEEEAQKANRRAKRLRRRLGRTRELDVVCSDFRNLALRLGLPEVTVERVEDIVFSQRDAASAYALGALPEAKIQKHRDAAEALSFHNVRPDIAWRDLAAEHLARRSQEAEDLIPTIEDPSLTEQHHRLRIRIKRLRYALELAEELISPLTDPRPLLRSTRRMQDSLGILNDAADLKAFLRRDDVTFILGRFRDPALEEATAVQARRFSETATLVRAKASATFGLVRRVAGRMGLFQRTELRGGVKPPSVARQVIPELLQLAQDPNGRLFVP
;
A
#
# COMPACT_ATOMS: atom_id res chain seq x y z
N MET A 1 -1.35 27.82 24.06
CA MET A 1 -0.21 27.98 23.14
C MET A 1 -0.56 27.29 21.83
N ARG A 2 -0.90 28.04 20.78
CA ARG A 2 -1.13 27.49 19.43
C ARG A 2 0.25 27.20 18.82
N VAL A 3 0.58 25.92 18.63
CA VAL A 3 1.79 25.54 17.91
C VAL A 3 1.62 25.97 16.45
N ARG A 4 2.37 26.98 16.02
CA ARG A 4 2.49 27.35 14.60
C ARG A 4 3.33 26.27 13.94
N TRP A 5 2.69 25.36 13.23
CA TRP A 5 3.37 24.34 12.44
C TRP A 5 3.89 24.96 11.15
N ALA A 6 5.20 24.84 10.92
CA ALA A 6 5.86 25.27 9.70
C ALA A 6 5.29 24.49 8.50
N ARG A 7 5.19 25.17 7.35
CA ARG A 7 4.76 24.61 6.06
C ARG A 7 5.73 23.48 5.65
N CYS A 8 5.39 22.23 5.94
CA CYS A 8 6.09 21.08 5.37
C CYS A 8 5.52 20.78 3.98
N ASP A 9 6.39 20.83 2.97
CA ASP A 9 6.11 20.35 1.63
C ASP A 9 6.00 18.81 1.66
N PRO A 10 4.83 18.21 1.39
CA PRO A 10 4.64 16.76 1.41
C PRO A 10 5.39 16.02 0.29
N PHE A 11 6.16 16.72 -0.54
CA PHE A 11 6.93 16.17 -1.66
C PHE A 11 8.44 16.42 -1.58
N ASP A 12 9.00 16.83 -0.43
CA ASP A 12 10.44 17.01 -0.29
C ASP A 12 11.22 15.69 -0.47
N PRO A 13 12.05 15.53 -1.53
CA PRO A 13 12.91 14.37 -1.73
C PRO A 13 13.99 14.20 -0.65
N SER A 14 14.24 15.24 0.18
CA SER A 14 15.16 15.22 1.31
C SER A 14 14.62 14.44 2.52
N LEU A 15 13.31 14.20 2.58
CA LEU A 15 12.65 13.25 3.50
C LEU A 15 12.87 11.78 3.08
N ALA A 16 14.03 11.50 2.48
CA ALA A 16 14.61 10.17 2.37
C ALA A 16 15.07 9.64 3.75
N SER A 17 14.22 9.72 4.78
CA SER A 17 14.39 9.07 6.09
C SER A 17 14.66 7.57 5.94
N TRP A 18 14.14 6.96 4.86
CA TRP A 18 14.44 5.61 4.39
C TRP A 18 15.94 5.31 4.17
N ARG A 19 16.78 6.31 3.88
CA ARG A 19 18.25 6.11 3.81
C ARG A 19 18.90 6.12 5.18
N ARG A 20 18.42 6.92 6.14
CA ARG A 20 18.99 6.99 7.51
C ARG A 20 18.75 5.72 8.32
N LEU A 21 17.64 5.01 8.09
CA LEU A 21 17.41 3.69 8.68
C LEU A 21 18.41 2.61 8.19
N ARG A 22 19.23 2.88 7.16
CA ARG A 22 20.31 1.96 6.73
C ARG A 22 21.49 1.91 7.69
N GLU A 23 21.74 2.96 8.46
CA GLU A 23 23.03 3.14 9.15
C GLU A 23 23.02 2.62 10.60
N GLY A 24 21.84 2.44 11.22
CA GLY A 24 21.73 2.05 12.63
C GLY A 24 21.35 0.59 12.94
N SER A 25 21.05 -0.23 11.93
CA SER A 25 20.61 -1.62 12.14
C SER A 25 21.59 -2.58 11.49
N SER A 26 22.37 -3.30 12.29
CA SER A 26 23.27 -4.37 11.85
C SER A 26 22.46 -5.57 11.34
N CYS A 27 21.89 -5.45 10.15
CA CYS A 27 21.32 -6.58 9.43
C CYS A 27 22.47 -7.30 8.71
N PRO A 28 22.66 -8.62 8.88
CA PRO A 28 23.71 -9.34 8.16
C PRO A 28 23.39 -9.27 6.67
N ALA A 29 24.32 -8.68 5.90
CA ALA A 29 24.21 -8.37 4.48
C ALA A 29 24.06 -9.59 3.53
N ARG A 30 23.53 -10.72 4.00
CA ARG A 30 23.45 -12.00 3.26
C ARG A 30 22.03 -12.58 3.09
N SER A 31 20.95 -11.93 3.54
CA SER A 31 19.57 -12.34 3.22
C SER A 31 18.89 -11.35 2.25
N SER A 32 19.52 -11.11 1.10
CA SER A 32 19.03 -10.27 0.00
C SER A 32 17.86 -10.89 -0.77
N SER A 33 16.80 -11.34 -0.09
CA SER A 33 15.54 -11.68 -0.75
C SER A 33 14.51 -10.54 -0.57
N PRO A 34 13.86 -10.07 -1.64
CA PRO A 34 12.72 -9.13 -1.56
C PRO A 34 11.62 -9.59 -0.60
N ARG A 35 11.52 -10.92 -0.44
CA ARG A 35 10.56 -11.67 0.38
C ARG A 35 10.59 -11.24 1.86
N LEU A 36 11.77 -11.01 2.42
CA LEU A 36 11.95 -10.66 3.83
C LEU A 36 11.91 -9.16 4.09
N ARG A 37 12.35 -8.36 3.11
CA ARG A 37 12.47 -6.90 3.22
C ARG A 37 11.12 -6.21 3.46
N SER A 38 10.09 -6.62 2.73
CA SER A 38 8.72 -6.06 2.86
C SER A 38 7.99 -6.52 4.13
N LEU A 39 8.37 -7.69 4.66
CA LEU A 39 7.89 -8.19 5.95
C LEU A 39 8.52 -7.36 7.08
N TYR A 40 9.82 -7.05 6.97
CA TYR A 40 10.60 -6.26 7.93
C TYR A 40 10.25 -4.76 7.98
N ASP A 41 9.85 -4.15 6.86
CA ASP A 41 9.47 -2.73 6.83
C ASP A 41 8.25 -2.40 7.70
N LEU A 42 7.39 -3.39 7.97
CA LEU A 42 6.25 -3.24 8.88
C LEU A 42 6.65 -3.40 10.36
N VAL A 43 7.77 -4.09 10.59
CA VAL A 43 8.38 -4.36 11.91
C VAL A 43 9.14 -3.14 12.42
N ALA A 44 9.77 -2.35 11.55
CA ALA A 44 10.74 -1.33 11.96
C ALA A 44 10.17 0.04 12.36
N ILE A 45 8.87 0.32 12.18
CA ILE A 45 8.36 1.69 12.33
C ILE A 45 7.78 1.94 13.73
N ALA A 46 8.64 2.35 14.68
CA ALA A 46 8.19 2.90 15.96
C ALA A 46 7.49 4.27 15.76
N PRO A 47 6.42 4.60 16.52
CA PRO A 47 5.80 5.92 16.45
C PRO A 47 6.77 6.99 16.95
N PRO A 48 7.09 8.02 16.15
CA PRO A 48 7.92 9.13 16.61
C PRO A 48 7.11 10.09 17.48
N ASP A 49 7.80 10.81 18.37
CA ASP A 49 7.17 11.80 19.26
C ASP A 49 6.69 13.06 18.52
N GLU A 50 7.32 13.46 17.39
CA GLU A 50 7.04 14.74 16.70
C GLU A 50 6.55 14.63 15.23
N GLU A 51 6.59 13.45 14.58
CA GLU A 51 6.27 13.29 13.14
C GLU A 51 5.12 12.29 12.85
N GLN A 52 3.98 12.49 13.50
CA GLN A 52 2.85 11.54 13.42
C GLN A 52 2.26 11.37 12.01
N GLU A 53 2.25 12.41 11.16
CA GLU A 53 1.66 12.32 9.81
C GLU A 53 2.48 11.44 8.86
N ALA A 54 3.80 11.68 8.79
CA ALA A 54 4.72 10.88 7.99
C ALA A 54 4.72 9.42 8.45
N TRP A 55 4.71 9.19 9.77
CA TRP A 55 4.62 7.86 10.34
C TRP A 55 3.33 7.11 9.94
N VAL A 56 2.16 7.76 10.07
CA VAL A 56 0.88 7.16 9.66
C VAL A 56 0.92 6.80 8.16
N HIS A 57 1.51 7.65 7.32
CA HIS A 57 1.69 7.36 5.91
C HIS A 57 2.55 6.12 5.67
N ASP A 58 3.72 6.05 6.30
CA ASP A 58 4.70 4.98 6.09
C ASP A 58 4.19 3.63 6.57
N VAL A 59 3.59 3.56 7.77
CA VAL A 59 2.96 2.33 8.29
C VAL A 59 1.85 1.85 7.35
N ARG A 60 1.08 2.75 6.75
CA ARG A 60 0.04 2.38 5.78
C ARG A 60 0.63 1.85 4.48
N VAL A 61 1.72 2.42 3.99
CA VAL A 61 2.41 1.94 2.79
C VAL A 61 3.01 0.55 3.05
N ALA A 62 3.75 0.38 4.15
CA ALA A 62 4.32 -0.91 4.56
C ALA A 62 3.22 -1.97 4.74
N SER A 63 2.12 -1.63 5.42
CA SER A 63 0.97 -2.52 5.60
C SER A 63 0.34 -2.99 4.28
N ARG A 64 0.34 -2.15 3.24
CA ARG A 64 -0.19 -2.55 1.92
C ARG A 64 0.76 -3.47 1.18
N ARG A 65 2.07 -3.18 1.21
CA ARG A 65 3.10 -4.04 0.61
C ARG A 65 3.11 -5.42 1.25
N PHE A 66 3.03 -5.50 2.57
CA PHE A 66 2.93 -6.75 3.30
C PHE A 66 1.71 -7.59 2.91
N VAL A 67 0.53 -6.96 2.82
CA VAL A 67 -0.67 -7.67 2.37
C VAL A 67 -0.49 -8.22 0.96
N GLU A 68 0.12 -7.46 0.04
CA GLU A 68 0.37 -7.96 -1.31
C GLU A 68 1.45 -9.04 -1.36
N ALA A 69 2.45 -9.01 -0.47
CA ALA A 69 3.45 -10.07 -0.34
C ALA A 69 2.82 -11.38 0.15
N LEU A 70 1.93 -11.33 1.15
CA LEU A 70 1.16 -12.49 1.61
C LEU A 70 0.30 -13.09 0.51
N GLU A 71 -0.36 -12.26 -0.30
CA GLU A 71 -1.22 -12.71 -1.39
C GLU A 71 -0.39 -13.34 -2.52
N MET A 72 0.82 -12.82 -2.80
CA MET A 72 1.75 -13.41 -3.77
C MET A 72 2.29 -14.76 -3.30
N ALA A 73 2.59 -14.89 -2.00
CA ALA A 73 3.11 -16.12 -1.41
C ALA A 73 2.02 -17.13 -1.00
N ARG A 74 0.74 -16.87 -1.29
CA ARG A 74 -0.39 -17.60 -0.68
C ARG A 74 -0.31 -19.12 -0.84
N SER A 75 0.08 -19.63 -2.00
CA SER A 75 0.12 -21.08 -2.28
C SER A 75 1.25 -21.83 -1.58
N ILE A 76 2.21 -21.10 -0.99
CA ILE A 76 3.37 -21.67 -0.31
C ILE A 76 3.39 -21.35 1.19
N LEU A 77 2.49 -20.50 1.67
CA LEU A 77 2.33 -20.19 3.08
C LEU A 77 1.23 -21.07 3.70
N PRO A 78 1.38 -21.45 4.98
CA PRO A 78 0.27 -22.02 5.75
C PRO A 78 -0.95 -21.08 5.71
N GLU A 79 -2.10 -21.60 5.25
CA GLU A 79 -3.28 -20.78 4.95
C GLU A 79 -3.82 -20.08 6.21
N GLU A 80 -3.80 -20.73 7.38
CA GLU A 80 -4.32 -20.13 8.62
C GLU A 80 -3.47 -18.92 9.08
N GLU A 81 -2.16 -19.08 9.09
CA GLU A 81 -1.18 -18.06 9.47
C GLU A 81 -1.21 -16.89 8.51
N ALA A 82 -1.21 -17.16 7.19
CA ALA A 82 -1.29 -16.14 6.15
C ALA A 82 -2.59 -15.33 6.26
N GLN A 83 -3.72 -15.99 6.49
CA GLN A 83 -5.00 -15.31 6.70
C GLN A 83 -5.00 -14.47 7.98
N LYS A 84 -4.43 -14.98 9.08
CA LYS A 84 -4.33 -14.27 10.36
C LYS A 84 -3.48 -13.00 10.21
N ALA A 85 -2.33 -13.11 9.54
CA ALA A 85 -1.46 -11.98 9.22
C ALA A 85 -2.16 -10.95 8.32
N ASN A 86 -2.86 -11.38 7.27
CA ASN A 86 -3.62 -10.51 6.37
C ASN A 86 -4.74 -9.76 7.11
N ARG A 87 -5.53 -10.46 7.95
CA ARG A 87 -6.59 -9.86 8.78
C ARG A 87 -6.03 -8.80 9.72
N ARG A 88 -4.89 -9.09 10.36
CA ARG A 88 -4.20 -8.17 11.25
C ARG A 88 -3.72 -6.91 10.52
N ALA A 89 -3.01 -7.05 9.39
CA ALA A 89 -2.54 -5.91 8.60
C ALA A 89 -3.68 -5.06 8.02
N LYS A 90 -4.78 -5.70 7.56
CA LYS A 90 -6.00 -5.00 7.14
C LYS A 90 -6.63 -4.18 8.27
N ARG A 91 -6.65 -4.71 9.50
CA ARG A 91 -7.18 -4.01 10.68
C ARG A 91 -6.33 -2.79 11.04
N LEU A 92 -5.02 -2.95 11.08
CA LEU A 92 -4.06 -1.85 11.29
C LEU A 92 -4.29 -0.73 10.26
N ARG A 93 -4.32 -1.09 8.96
CA ARG A 93 -4.58 -0.14 7.88
C ARG A 93 -5.92 0.58 8.00
N ARG A 94 -6.98 -0.12 8.39
CA ARG A 94 -8.31 0.51 8.57
C ARG A 94 -8.30 1.54 9.69
N ARG A 95 -7.64 1.23 10.82
CA ARG A 95 -7.50 2.16 11.95
C ARG A 95 -6.77 3.44 11.56
N LEU A 96 -5.66 3.30 10.83
CA LEU A 96 -4.89 4.43 10.29
C LEU A 96 -5.57 5.12 9.09
N GLY A 97 -6.73 4.63 8.62
CA GLY A 97 -7.43 5.15 7.46
C GLY A 97 -7.96 6.56 7.69
N ARG A 98 -8.64 6.73 8.82
CA ARG A 98 -9.42 7.93 9.10
C ARG A 98 -8.56 9.18 9.21
N THR A 99 -7.41 9.11 9.86
CA THR A 99 -6.47 10.25 9.97
C THR A 99 -6.08 10.76 8.59
N ARG A 100 -5.64 9.86 7.68
CA ARG A 100 -5.19 10.25 6.35
C ARG A 100 -6.33 10.79 5.46
N GLU A 101 -7.53 10.24 5.59
CA GLU A 101 -8.71 10.75 4.88
C GLU A 101 -9.01 12.19 5.27
N LEU A 102 -8.91 12.51 6.56
CA LEU A 102 -9.12 13.86 7.08
C LEU A 102 -8.02 14.84 6.62
N ASP A 103 -6.75 14.42 6.56
CA ASP A 103 -5.67 15.25 6.02
C ASP A 103 -5.93 15.67 4.56
N VAL A 104 -6.37 14.73 3.73
CA VAL A 104 -6.69 14.97 2.32
C VAL A 104 -7.89 15.91 2.19
N VAL A 105 -8.97 15.64 2.94
CA VAL A 105 -10.17 16.50 2.94
C VAL A 105 -9.82 17.93 3.37
N CYS A 106 -8.96 18.12 4.38
CA CYS A 106 -8.51 19.45 4.82
C CYS A 106 -7.80 20.20 3.69
N SER A 107 -6.86 19.53 3.01
CA SER A 107 -6.11 20.10 1.90
C SER A 107 -7.03 20.48 0.73
N ASP A 108 -7.96 19.59 0.37
CA ASP A 108 -8.90 19.82 -0.73
C ASP A 108 -9.90 20.94 -0.40
N PHE A 109 -10.35 21.03 0.87
CA PHE A 109 -11.20 22.10 1.35
C PHE A 109 -10.49 23.46 1.27
N ARG A 110 -9.22 23.57 1.68
CA ARG A 110 -8.43 24.81 1.54
C ARG A 110 -8.35 25.29 0.10
N ASN A 111 -8.09 24.37 -0.83
CA ASN A 111 -8.05 24.69 -2.25
C ASN A 111 -9.41 25.14 -2.80
N LEU A 112 -10.51 24.59 -2.29
CA LEU A 112 -11.86 25.04 -2.61
C LEU A 112 -12.12 26.44 -2.02
N ALA A 113 -11.76 26.66 -0.75
CA ALA A 113 -11.95 27.91 -0.04
C ALA A 113 -11.25 29.09 -0.73
N LEU A 114 -10.00 28.88 -1.16
CA LEU A 114 -9.23 29.87 -1.92
C LEU A 114 -9.91 30.25 -3.24
N ARG A 115 -10.47 29.27 -3.97
CA ARG A 115 -11.14 29.51 -5.26
C ARG A 115 -12.47 30.25 -5.11
N LEU A 116 -13.18 30.01 -4.01
CA LEU A 116 -14.46 30.66 -3.72
C LEU A 116 -14.31 31.96 -2.93
N GLY A 117 -13.09 32.31 -2.52
CA GLY A 117 -12.85 33.49 -1.68
C GLY A 117 -13.61 33.41 -0.35
N LEU A 118 -13.62 32.24 0.30
CA LEU A 118 -14.31 32.07 1.58
C LEU A 118 -13.67 32.97 2.65
N PRO A 119 -14.47 33.56 3.56
CA PRO A 119 -13.94 34.32 4.69
C PRO A 119 -13.03 33.45 5.56
N GLU A 120 -11.92 34.02 6.04
CA GLU A 120 -10.94 33.29 6.87
C GLU A 120 -11.60 32.61 8.08
N VAL A 121 -12.53 33.30 8.75
CA VAL A 121 -13.26 32.74 9.90
C VAL A 121 -14.11 31.51 9.54
N THR A 122 -14.62 31.44 8.32
CA THR A 122 -15.36 30.26 7.83
C THR A 122 -14.38 29.10 7.61
N VAL A 123 -13.21 29.39 7.03
CA VAL A 123 -12.16 28.39 6.80
C VAL A 123 -11.66 27.83 8.11
N GLU A 124 -11.28 28.69 9.07
CA GLU A 124 -10.81 28.30 10.39
C GLU A 124 -11.82 27.39 11.11
N ARG A 125 -13.11 27.73 11.10
CA ARG A 125 -14.16 26.92 11.77
C ARG A 125 -14.34 25.54 11.13
N VAL A 126 -14.23 25.42 9.81
CA VAL A 126 -14.29 24.10 9.15
C VAL A 126 -13.02 23.31 9.45
N GLU A 127 -11.86 23.96 9.48
CA GLU A 127 -10.60 23.33 9.86
C GLU A 127 -10.61 22.80 11.29
N ASP A 128 -11.18 23.54 12.25
CA ASP A 128 -11.34 23.10 13.64
C ASP A 128 -12.12 21.78 13.74
N ILE A 129 -13.16 21.60 12.91
CA ILE A 129 -13.92 20.34 12.82
C ILE A 129 -13.01 19.20 12.32
N VAL A 130 -12.23 19.45 11.27
CA VAL A 130 -11.35 18.43 10.68
C VAL A 130 -10.23 18.06 11.64
N PHE A 131 -9.60 19.04 12.29
CA PHE A 131 -8.55 18.85 13.28
C PHE A 131 -9.06 18.08 14.50
N SER A 132 -10.21 18.46 15.06
CA SER A 132 -10.80 17.74 16.19
C SER A 132 -11.08 16.27 15.86
N GLN A 133 -11.59 15.98 14.66
CA GLN A 133 -11.80 14.61 14.20
C GLN A 133 -10.50 13.86 13.94
N ARG A 134 -9.49 14.55 13.42
CA ARG A 134 -8.18 13.98 13.13
C ARG A 134 -7.49 13.59 14.44
N ASP A 135 -7.52 14.46 15.44
CA ASP A 135 -6.93 14.20 16.75
C ASP A 135 -7.61 13.02 17.43
N ALA A 136 -8.94 12.95 17.40
CA ALA A 136 -9.69 11.80 17.89
C ALA A 136 -9.34 10.50 17.14
N ALA A 137 -9.21 10.57 15.80
CA ALA A 137 -8.83 9.43 14.97
C ALA A 137 -7.39 8.97 15.24
N SER A 138 -6.46 9.89 15.41
CA SER A 138 -5.06 9.63 15.75
C SER A 138 -4.94 9.03 17.15
N ALA A 139 -5.63 9.59 18.15
CA ALA A 139 -5.67 9.05 19.51
C ALA A 139 -6.24 7.63 19.53
N TYR A 140 -7.33 7.38 18.78
CA TYR A 140 -7.88 6.04 18.61
C TYR A 140 -6.90 5.08 17.92
N ALA A 141 -6.21 5.53 16.87
CA ALA A 141 -5.24 4.72 16.15
C ALA A 141 -4.04 4.36 17.02
N LEU A 142 -3.45 5.33 17.74
CA LEU A 142 -2.30 5.15 18.61
C LEU A 142 -2.65 4.32 19.85
N GLY A 143 -3.74 4.64 20.55
CA GLY A 143 -4.20 3.88 21.72
C GLY A 143 -4.56 2.42 21.40
N ALA A 144 -4.95 2.14 20.15
CA ALA A 144 -5.25 0.79 19.70
C ALA A 144 -4.02 -0.03 19.25
N LEU A 145 -2.83 0.60 19.18
CA LEU A 145 -1.55 0.01 18.79
C LEU A 145 -0.53 -0.04 19.95
N PRO A 146 -0.80 -0.75 21.06
CA PRO A 146 0.24 -1.06 22.03
C PRO A 146 1.42 -1.77 21.36
N GLU A 147 2.64 -1.53 21.85
CA GLU A 147 3.87 -2.20 21.40
C GLU A 147 3.68 -3.73 21.34
N ALA A 148 2.95 -4.32 22.29
CA ALA A 148 2.62 -5.75 22.29
C ALA A 148 1.81 -6.23 21.07
N LYS A 149 0.98 -5.38 20.45
CA LYS A 149 0.29 -5.74 19.20
C LYS A 149 1.23 -5.61 18.01
N ILE A 150 2.06 -4.58 17.98
CA ILE A 150 3.11 -4.40 16.97
C ILE A 150 4.05 -5.61 17.00
N GLN A 151 4.52 -6.02 18.17
CA GLN A 151 5.33 -7.22 18.35
C GLN A 151 4.65 -8.48 17.79
N LYS A 152 3.35 -8.71 18.06
CA LYS A 152 2.61 -9.83 17.44
C LYS A 152 2.52 -9.77 15.92
N HIS A 153 2.64 -8.58 15.31
CA HIS A 153 2.79 -8.45 13.86
C HIS A 153 4.21 -8.82 13.41
N ARG A 154 5.23 -8.45 14.20
CA ARG A 154 6.63 -8.83 14.00
C ARG A 154 6.81 -10.35 14.07
N ASP A 155 6.37 -10.98 15.15
CA ASP A 155 6.51 -12.43 15.36
C ASP A 155 5.82 -13.23 14.24
N ALA A 156 4.68 -12.75 13.75
CA ALA A 156 3.97 -13.38 12.63
C ALA A 156 4.72 -13.21 11.30
N ALA A 157 5.35 -12.06 11.06
CA ALA A 157 6.16 -11.81 9.89
C ALA A 157 7.45 -12.65 9.91
N GLU A 158 8.07 -12.78 11.08
CA GLU A 158 9.24 -13.61 11.32
C GLU A 158 8.92 -15.10 11.17
N ALA A 159 7.82 -15.60 11.74
CA ALA A 159 7.41 -17.00 11.57
C ALA A 159 7.20 -17.38 10.09
N LEU A 160 6.67 -16.46 9.27
CA LEU A 160 6.49 -16.66 7.82
C LEU A 160 7.81 -16.63 7.03
N SER A 161 8.88 -16.09 7.63
CA SER A 161 10.21 -15.97 7.03
C SER A 161 10.99 -17.29 6.99
N PHE A 162 10.61 -18.27 7.84
CA PHE A 162 11.35 -19.52 8.06
C PHE A 162 10.84 -20.74 7.27
N HIS A 163 9.81 -20.60 6.43
CA HIS A 163 9.31 -21.75 5.65
C HIS A 163 10.18 -22.02 4.39
N ASN A 164 10.93 -23.13 4.46
CA ASN A 164 11.90 -23.66 3.47
C ASN A 164 11.26 -24.09 2.13
N VAL A 165 10.89 -23.12 1.29
CA VAL A 165 10.55 -23.35 -0.13
C VAL A 165 11.79 -23.05 -0.96
N ARG A 166 12.20 -23.95 -1.89
CA ARG A 166 13.33 -23.72 -2.81
C ARG A 166 13.21 -22.30 -3.42
N PRO A 167 14.04 -21.33 -2.99
CA PRO A 167 13.57 -19.95 -2.88
C PRO A 167 13.53 -19.19 -4.23
N ASP A 168 14.36 -19.52 -5.20
CA ASP A 168 14.52 -18.57 -6.31
C ASP A 168 13.55 -18.87 -7.47
N ILE A 169 13.32 -20.16 -7.71
CA ILE A 169 12.48 -20.64 -8.81
C ILE A 169 10.99 -20.49 -8.46
N ALA A 170 10.58 -20.92 -7.25
CA ALA A 170 9.18 -20.83 -6.84
C ALA A 170 8.69 -19.37 -6.72
N TRP A 171 9.53 -18.43 -6.26
CA TRP A 171 9.11 -17.03 -6.14
C TRP A 171 8.97 -16.32 -7.47
N ARG A 172 9.83 -16.66 -8.44
CA ARG A 172 9.70 -16.11 -9.79
C ARG A 172 8.38 -16.53 -10.43
N ASP A 173 7.99 -17.79 -10.28
CA ASP A 173 6.73 -18.32 -10.81
C ASP A 173 5.51 -17.69 -10.10
N LEU A 174 5.55 -17.62 -8.77
CA LEU A 174 4.50 -16.94 -7.98
C LEU A 174 4.37 -15.46 -8.33
N ALA A 175 5.49 -14.75 -8.48
CA ALA A 175 5.51 -13.36 -8.87
C ALA A 175 4.96 -13.16 -10.29
N ALA A 176 5.32 -14.04 -11.23
CA ALA A 176 4.82 -14.01 -12.61
C ALA A 176 3.30 -14.22 -12.66
N GLU A 177 2.79 -15.26 -11.99
CA GLU A 177 1.36 -15.54 -11.90
C GLU A 177 0.62 -14.37 -11.24
N HIS A 178 1.15 -13.86 -10.12
CA HIS A 178 0.54 -12.76 -9.38
C HIS A 178 0.50 -11.46 -10.18
N LEU A 179 1.58 -11.12 -10.90
CA LEU A 179 1.64 -9.95 -11.78
C LEU A 179 0.64 -10.07 -12.94
N ALA A 180 0.58 -11.24 -13.59
CA ALA A 180 -0.37 -11.50 -14.67
C ALA A 180 -1.81 -11.33 -14.17
N ARG A 181 -2.16 -11.98 -13.06
CA ARG A 181 -3.47 -11.87 -12.43
C ARG A 181 -3.82 -10.43 -12.03
N ARG A 182 -2.92 -9.71 -11.33
CA ARG A 182 -3.15 -8.31 -10.92
C ARG A 182 -3.31 -7.37 -12.11
N SER A 183 -2.57 -7.61 -13.21
CA SER A 183 -2.72 -6.83 -14.43
C SER A 183 -4.07 -7.07 -15.10
N GLN A 184 -4.54 -8.33 -15.14
CA GLN A 184 -5.85 -8.66 -15.70
C GLN A 184 -7.00 -8.08 -14.87
N GLU A 185 -6.95 -8.25 -13.54
CA GLU A 185 -7.97 -7.68 -12.64
C GLU A 185 -8.11 -6.15 -12.77
N ALA A 186 -7.03 -5.45 -13.11
CA ALA A 186 -7.06 -4.02 -13.38
C ALA A 186 -7.59 -3.71 -14.79
N GLU A 187 -7.17 -4.48 -15.80
CA GLU A 187 -7.64 -4.37 -17.19
C GLU A 187 -9.16 -4.56 -17.29
N ASP A 188 -9.73 -5.55 -16.60
CA ASP A 188 -11.15 -5.87 -16.61
C ASP A 188 -12.04 -4.71 -16.16
N LEU A 189 -11.50 -3.79 -15.36
CA LEU A 189 -12.20 -2.61 -14.86
C LEU A 189 -11.95 -1.35 -15.70
N ILE A 190 -11.08 -1.39 -16.71
CA ILE A 190 -10.80 -0.21 -17.56
C ILE A 190 -12.05 0.30 -18.30
N PRO A 191 -12.92 -0.54 -18.89
CA PRO A 191 -14.12 -0.05 -19.56
C PRO A 191 -15.04 0.79 -18.66
N THR A 192 -15.00 0.57 -17.34
CA THR A 192 -15.82 1.31 -16.38
C THR A 192 -15.47 2.80 -16.30
N ILE A 193 -14.27 3.20 -16.76
CA ILE A 193 -13.83 4.60 -16.76
C ILE A 193 -14.54 5.45 -17.84
N GLU A 194 -15.37 4.86 -18.68
CA GLU A 194 -16.17 5.57 -19.69
C GLU A 194 -17.46 6.17 -19.11
N ASP A 195 -17.96 5.62 -18.00
CA ASP A 195 -19.18 6.07 -17.36
C ASP A 195 -18.86 6.77 -16.02
N PRO A 196 -19.04 8.10 -15.91
CA PRO A 196 -18.83 8.86 -14.68
C PRO A 196 -19.70 8.39 -13.50
N SER A 197 -20.83 7.73 -13.75
CA SER A 197 -21.76 7.28 -12.70
C SER A 197 -21.26 6.05 -11.95
N LEU A 198 -20.31 5.29 -12.51
CA LEU A 198 -19.79 4.04 -11.93
C LEU A 198 -18.72 4.26 -10.85
N THR A 199 -18.98 5.18 -9.91
CA THR A 199 -18.00 5.62 -8.89
C THR A 199 -17.40 4.46 -8.07
N GLU A 200 -18.20 3.46 -7.70
CA GLU A 200 -17.72 2.28 -6.98
C GLU A 200 -16.76 1.44 -7.83
N GLN A 201 -17.01 1.33 -9.14
CA GLN A 201 -16.11 0.61 -10.03
C GLN A 201 -14.80 1.40 -10.26
N HIS A 202 -14.85 2.73 -10.33
CA HIS A 202 -13.64 3.56 -10.38
C HIS A 202 -12.81 3.41 -9.10
N HIS A 203 -13.46 3.35 -7.94
CA HIS A 203 -12.81 3.07 -6.66
C HIS A 203 -12.13 1.68 -6.67
N ARG A 204 -12.81 0.65 -7.19
CA ARG A 204 -12.25 -0.69 -7.35
C ARG A 204 -11.07 -0.70 -8.32
N LEU A 205 -11.16 -0.02 -9.46
CA LEU A 205 -10.07 0.13 -10.42
C LEU A 205 -8.84 0.75 -9.76
N ARG A 206 -9.03 1.84 -8.99
CA ARG A 206 -7.96 2.47 -8.21
C ARG A 206 -7.30 1.48 -7.25
N ILE A 207 -8.08 0.66 -6.55
CA ILE A 207 -7.53 -0.38 -5.68
C ILE A 207 -6.72 -1.39 -6.50
N ARG A 208 -7.23 -1.89 -7.63
CA ARG A 208 -6.52 -2.87 -8.48
C ARG A 208 -5.19 -2.31 -9.01
N ILE A 209 -5.17 -1.07 -9.47
CA ILE A 209 -3.92 -0.41 -9.92
C ILE A 209 -2.93 -0.24 -8.77
N LYS A 210 -3.39 0.13 -7.56
CA LYS A 210 -2.52 0.18 -6.37
C LYS A 210 -1.88 -1.17 -6.07
N ARG A 211 -2.68 -2.24 -6.10
CA ARG A 211 -2.20 -3.60 -5.87
C ARG A 211 -1.19 -4.05 -6.92
N LEU A 212 -1.45 -3.73 -8.19
CA LEU A 212 -0.52 -3.99 -9.29
C LEU A 212 0.81 -3.25 -9.07
N ARG A 213 0.77 -1.97 -8.68
CA ARG A 213 2.01 -1.23 -8.36
C ARG A 213 2.80 -1.89 -7.23
N TYR A 214 2.14 -2.27 -6.13
CA TYR A 214 2.82 -2.96 -5.04
C TYR A 214 3.39 -4.32 -5.45
N ALA A 215 2.68 -5.07 -6.31
CA ALA A 215 3.21 -6.30 -6.89
C ALA A 215 4.46 -6.05 -7.76
N LEU A 216 4.47 -4.97 -8.55
CA LEU A 216 5.65 -4.56 -9.33
C LEU A 216 6.84 -4.16 -8.44
N GLU A 217 6.59 -3.46 -7.33
CA GLU A 217 7.63 -3.13 -6.34
C GLU A 217 8.21 -4.38 -5.69
N LEU A 218 7.35 -5.35 -5.31
CA LEU A 218 7.78 -6.62 -4.74
C LEU A 218 8.60 -7.49 -5.71
N ALA A 219 8.31 -7.37 -7.00
CA ALA A 219 8.97 -8.12 -8.07
C ALA A 219 10.11 -7.32 -8.75
N GLU A 220 10.46 -6.12 -8.25
CA GLU A 220 11.40 -5.22 -8.93
C GLU A 220 12.73 -5.90 -9.25
N GLU A 221 13.32 -6.60 -8.28
CA GLU A 221 14.59 -7.34 -8.46
C GLU A 221 14.49 -8.49 -9.49
N LEU A 222 13.30 -9.06 -9.69
CA LEU A 222 13.06 -10.10 -10.71
C LEU A 222 12.81 -9.50 -12.09
N ILE A 223 12.31 -8.26 -12.15
CA ILE A 223 12.00 -7.53 -13.39
C ILE A 223 13.26 -6.90 -13.97
N SER A 224 14.13 -6.33 -13.12
CA SER A 224 15.33 -5.58 -13.53
C SER A 224 16.24 -6.32 -14.52
N PRO A 225 16.48 -7.65 -14.41
CA PRO A 225 17.25 -8.39 -15.40
C PRO A 225 16.56 -8.52 -16.77
N LEU A 226 15.23 -8.39 -16.82
CA LEU A 226 14.42 -8.59 -18.03
C LEU A 226 14.08 -7.28 -18.75
N THR A 227 13.96 -6.17 -18.00
CA THR A 227 13.67 -4.82 -18.49
C THR A 227 13.82 -3.78 -17.39
N ASP A 228 13.87 -2.49 -17.74
CA ASP A 228 13.79 -1.39 -16.78
C ASP A 228 12.39 -1.34 -16.13
N PRO A 229 12.24 -1.53 -14.80
CA PRO A 229 10.94 -1.48 -14.13
C PRO A 229 10.40 -0.06 -13.96
N ARG A 230 11.25 0.97 -14.04
CA ARG A 230 10.87 2.36 -13.71
C ARG A 230 9.73 2.91 -14.58
N PRO A 231 9.68 2.69 -15.91
CA PRO A 231 8.54 3.10 -16.73
C PRO A 231 7.20 2.47 -16.29
N LEU A 232 7.20 1.19 -15.89
CA LEU A 232 5.99 0.49 -15.41
C LEU A 232 5.50 1.08 -14.08
N LEU A 233 6.41 1.29 -13.13
CA LEU A 233 6.13 1.90 -11.84
C LEU A 233 5.64 3.35 -11.99
N ARG A 234 6.28 4.14 -12.86
CA ARG A 234 5.83 5.51 -13.16
C ARG A 234 4.45 5.54 -13.80
N SER A 235 4.16 4.64 -14.75
CA SER A 235 2.87 4.60 -15.44
C SER A 235 1.74 4.22 -14.46
N THR A 236 1.94 3.17 -13.65
CA THR A 236 0.97 2.77 -12.63
C THR A 236 0.77 3.83 -11.55
N ARG A 237 1.84 4.53 -11.13
CA ARG A 237 1.74 5.68 -10.23
C ARG A 237 0.90 6.81 -10.83
N ARG A 238 1.14 7.21 -12.08
CA ARG A 238 0.34 8.27 -12.74
C ARG A 238 -1.14 7.92 -12.82
N MET A 239 -1.48 6.68 -13.18
CA MET A 239 -2.88 6.21 -13.18
C MET A 239 -3.48 6.22 -11.76
N GLN A 240 -2.71 5.75 -10.77
CA GLN A 240 -3.13 5.77 -9.37
C GLN A 240 -3.41 7.19 -8.86
N ASP A 241 -2.53 8.14 -9.17
CA ASP A 241 -2.63 9.52 -8.69
C ASP A 241 -3.84 10.22 -9.32
N SER A 242 -4.06 10.02 -10.63
CA SER A 242 -5.24 10.53 -11.34
C SER A 242 -6.55 9.95 -10.79
N LEU A 243 -6.63 8.63 -10.57
CA LEU A 243 -7.79 8.01 -9.92
C LEU A 243 -7.93 8.40 -8.44
N GLY A 244 -6.84 8.76 -7.78
CA GLY A 244 -6.84 9.33 -6.43
C GLY A 244 -7.60 10.64 -6.39
N ILE A 245 -7.25 11.56 -7.29
CA ILE A 245 -7.87 12.87 -7.44
C ILE A 245 -9.39 12.79 -7.63
N LEU A 246 -9.88 11.79 -8.38
CA LEU A 246 -11.33 11.55 -8.56
C LEU A 246 -12.02 11.14 -7.27
N ASN A 247 -11.42 10.18 -6.54
CA ASN A 247 -11.94 9.70 -5.26
C ASN A 247 -11.92 10.81 -4.20
N ASP A 248 -10.83 11.55 -4.11
CA ASP A 248 -10.64 12.58 -3.10
C ASP A 248 -11.67 13.73 -3.31
N ALA A 249 -12.01 14.04 -4.57
CA ALA A 249 -13.11 14.95 -4.89
C ALA A 249 -14.50 14.43 -4.44
N ALA A 250 -14.74 13.11 -4.50
CA ALA A 250 -15.96 12.51 -3.97
C ALA A 250 -16.01 12.60 -2.43
N ASP A 251 -14.89 12.36 -1.76
CA ASP A 251 -14.75 12.46 -0.30
C ASP A 251 -14.98 13.90 0.17
N LEU A 252 -14.43 14.90 -0.53
CA LEU A 252 -14.71 16.32 -0.27
C LEU A 252 -16.21 16.62 -0.39
N LYS A 253 -16.86 16.15 -1.46
CA LYS A 253 -18.31 16.34 -1.65
C LYS A 253 -19.16 15.70 -0.55
N ALA A 254 -18.74 14.55 -0.04
CA ALA A 254 -19.40 13.92 1.10
C ALA A 254 -19.17 14.74 2.38
N PHE A 255 -17.95 15.25 2.59
CA PHE A 255 -17.61 16.11 3.72
C PHE A 255 -18.42 17.42 3.74
N LEU A 256 -18.54 18.11 2.60
CA LEU A 256 -19.31 19.34 2.46
C LEU A 256 -20.81 19.16 2.75
N ARG A 257 -21.34 17.94 2.60
CA ARG A 257 -22.75 17.61 2.86
C ARG A 257 -23.07 17.33 4.32
N ARG A 258 -22.08 17.26 5.19
CA ARG A 258 -22.34 17.05 6.63
C ARG A 258 -23.05 18.26 7.21
N ASP A 259 -23.93 18.03 8.18
CA ASP A 259 -24.76 19.09 8.78
C ASP A 259 -23.92 20.16 9.48
N ASP A 260 -22.88 19.75 10.21
CA ASP A 260 -21.96 20.65 10.92
C ASP A 260 -21.17 21.55 9.96
N VAL A 261 -20.69 21.00 8.86
CA VAL A 261 -19.98 21.75 7.80
C VAL A 261 -20.96 22.64 7.04
N THR A 262 -22.13 22.12 6.67
CA THR A 262 -23.19 22.86 5.97
C THR A 262 -23.63 24.09 6.76
N PHE A 263 -23.80 23.93 8.08
CA PHE A 263 -24.16 25.03 8.97
C PHE A 263 -23.10 26.15 8.98
N ILE A 264 -21.81 25.80 9.01
CA ILE A 264 -20.72 26.78 8.98
C ILE A 264 -20.63 27.48 7.63
N LEU A 265 -20.79 26.73 6.53
CA LEU A 265 -20.73 27.30 5.19
C LEU A 265 -21.86 28.30 4.94
N GLY A 266 -23.04 28.08 5.53
CA GLY A 266 -24.18 28.98 5.39
C GLY A 266 -24.46 29.29 3.92
N ARG A 267 -24.42 30.58 3.55
CA ARG A 267 -24.62 31.04 2.15
C ARG A 267 -23.61 30.47 1.14
N PHE A 268 -22.46 29.99 1.59
CA PHE A 268 -21.41 29.44 0.73
C PHE A 268 -21.57 27.94 0.47
N ARG A 269 -22.55 27.28 1.09
CA ARG A 269 -22.79 25.84 0.95
C ARG A 269 -23.04 25.44 -0.50
N ASP A 270 -24.02 26.07 -1.15
CA ASP A 270 -24.39 25.70 -2.52
C ASP A 270 -23.27 26.01 -3.51
N PRO A 271 -22.62 27.21 -3.47
CA PRO A 271 -21.42 27.48 -4.28
C PRO A 271 -20.28 26.47 -4.06
N ALA A 272 -20.06 26.02 -2.81
CA ALA A 272 -19.05 25.02 -2.49
C ALA A 272 -19.36 23.65 -3.11
N LEU A 273 -20.62 23.22 -3.06
CA LEU A 273 -21.05 21.95 -3.66
C LEU A 273 -21.04 21.98 -5.19
N GLU A 274 -21.41 23.11 -5.78
CA GLU A 274 -21.36 23.33 -7.23
C GLU A 274 -19.91 23.30 -7.73
N GLU A 275 -19.01 24.07 -7.12
CA GLU A 275 -17.60 24.10 -7.52
C GLU A 275 -16.92 22.74 -7.30
N ALA A 276 -17.19 22.06 -6.18
CA ALA A 276 -16.67 20.71 -5.95
C ALA A 276 -17.18 19.71 -7.01
N THR A 277 -18.42 19.86 -7.48
CA THR A 277 -18.99 19.00 -8.55
C THR A 277 -18.39 19.32 -9.91
N ALA A 278 -18.22 20.59 -10.25
CA ALA A 278 -17.59 21.01 -11.50
C ALA A 278 -16.14 20.52 -11.58
N VAL A 279 -15.39 20.61 -10.48
CA VAL A 279 -14.02 20.09 -10.35
C VAL A 279 -13.96 18.59 -10.55
N GLN A 280 -14.87 17.85 -9.93
CA GLN A 280 -14.94 16.40 -10.07
C GLN A 280 -15.18 16.01 -11.53
N ALA A 281 -16.12 16.69 -12.22
CA ALA A 281 -16.41 16.43 -13.62
C ALA A 281 -15.20 16.71 -14.54
N ARG A 282 -14.51 17.85 -14.34
CA ARG A 282 -13.28 18.18 -15.08
C ARG A 282 -12.19 17.13 -14.88
N ARG A 283 -11.91 16.78 -13.62
CA ARG A 283 -10.92 15.75 -13.23
C ARG A 283 -11.25 14.36 -13.76
N PHE A 284 -12.53 14.02 -13.88
CA PHE A 284 -12.96 12.73 -14.43
C PHE A 284 -12.53 12.60 -15.89
N SER A 285 -12.81 13.60 -16.73
CA SER A 285 -12.46 13.57 -18.16
C SER A 285 -10.94 13.41 -18.38
N GLU A 286 -10.14 14.15 -17.62
CA GLU A 286 -8.68 14.06 -17.63
C GLU A 286 -8.20 12.66 -17.20
N THR A 287 -8.80 12.13 -16.12
CA THR A 287 -8.46 10.81 -15.57
C THR A 287 -8.81 9.69 -16.54
N ALA A 288 -10.01 9.72 -17.13
CA ALA A 288 -10.45 8.73 -18.11
C ALA A 288 -9.54 8.71 -19.34
N THR A 289 -9.12 9.88 -19.81
CA THR A 289 -8.18 10.01 -20.93
C THR A 289 -6.81 9.43 -20.59
N LEU A 290 -6.24 9.80 -19.43
CA LEU A 290 -4.93 9.32 -18.99
C LEU A 290 -4.92 7.81 -18.77
N VAL A 291 -5.94 7.27 -18.09
CA VAL A 291 -6.04 5.84 -17.78
C VAL A 291 -6.18 5.03 -19.07
N ARG A 292 -7.07 5.42 -20.00
CA ARG A 292 -7.21 4.73 -21.30
C ARG A 292 -5.92 4.74 -22.11
N ALA A 293 -5.26 5.88 -22.20
CA ALA A 293 -4.03 6.02 -22.97
C ALA A 293 -2.87 5.16 -22.41
N LYS A 294 -2.87 4.85 -21.12
CA LYS A 294 -1.77 4.14 -20.45
C LYS A 294 -2.05 2.68 -20.14
N ALA A 295 -3.29 2.31 -19.85
CA ALA A 295 -3.64 1.03 -19.26
C ALA A 295 -3.21 -0.15 -20.14
N SER A 296 -3.73 -0.24 -21.36
CA SER A 296 -3.48 -1.37 -22.27
C SER A 296 -1.97 -1.60 -22.52
N ALA A 297 -1.22 -0.52 -22.82
CA ALA A 297 0.22 -0.62 -23.04
C ALA A 297 0.99 -1.05 -21.78
N THR A 298 0.64 -0.49 -20.62
CA THR A 298 1.28 -0.79 -19.34
C THR A 298 1.00 -2.23 -18.93
N PHE A 299 -0.27 -2.63 -18.89
CA PHE A 299 -0.69 -3.95 -18.45
C PHE A 299 -0.24 -5.04 -19.42
N GLY A 300 -0.29 -4.77 -20.73
CA GLY A 300 0.29 -5.65 -21.74
C GLY A 300 1.80 -5.86 -21.55
N LEU A 301 2.55 -4.81 -21.20
CA LEU A 301 3.98 -4.96 -20.89
C LEU A 301 4.21 -5.76 -19.60
N VAL A 302 3.41 -5.54 -18.55
CA VAL A 302 3.47 -6.37 -17.33
C VAL A 302 3.26 -7.85 -17.66
N ARG A 303 2.22 -8.20 -18.45
CA ARG A 303 1.97 -9.59 -18.85
C ARG A 303 3.11 -10.18 -19.67
N ARG A 304 3.73 -9.40 -20.57
CA ARG A 304 4.92 -9.84 -21.31
C ARG A 304 6.13 -10.08 -20.40
N VAL A 305 6.36 -9.24 -19.41
CA VAL A 305 7.42 -9.42 -18.42
C VAL A 305 7.15 -10.67 -17.59
N ALA A 306 5.93 -10.85 -17.08
CA ALA A 306 5.52 -12.06 -16.36
C ALA A 306 5.71 -13.33 -17.20
N GLY A 307 5.32 -13.31 -18.48
CA GLY A 307 5.56 -14.42 -19.40
C GLY A 307 7.05 -14.73 -19.59
N ARG A 308 7.89 -13.70 -19.72
CA ARG A 308 9.36 -13.86 -19.80
C ARG A 308 9.95 -14.41 -18.49
N MET A 309 9.43 -14.02 -17.33
CA MET A 309 9.85 -14.58 -16.04
C MET A 309 9.65 -16.09 -15.99
N GLY A 310 8.50 -16.60 -16.44
CA GLY A 310 8.24 -18.05 -16.52
C GLY A 310 9.00 -18.77 -17.65
N LEU A 311 9.29 -18.11 -18.77
CA LEU A 311 10.07 -18.71 -19.88
C LEU A 311 11.58 -18.75 -19.60
N PHE A 312 12.15 -17.74 -18.92
CA PHE A 312 13.57 -17.66 -18.57
C PHE A 312 14.04 -18.89 -17.78
N GLN A 313 13.17 -19.43 -16.93
CA GLN A 313 13.35 -20.66 -16.17
C GLN A 313 13.53 -21.90 -17.07
N ARG A 314 12.74 -22.04 -18.15
CA ARG A 314 12.83 -23.20 -19.07
C ARG A 314 14.17 -23.26 -19.79
N THR A 315 14.78 -22.10 -20.03
CA THR A 315 16.13 -21.97 -20.62
C THR A 315 17.25 -22.30 -19.62
N GLU A 316 17.17 -21.86 -18.36
CA GLU A 316 18.16 -22.22 -17.32
C GLU A 316 18.13 -23.73 -16.99
N LEU A 317 16.94 -24.34 -16.92
CA LEU A 317 16.80 -25.79 -16.69
C LEU A 317 17.35 -26.63 -17.86
N ARG A 318 17.36 -26.09 -19.08
CA ARG A 318 17.98 -26.73 -20.26
C ARG A 318 19.50 -26.56 -20.32
N GLY A 319 20.08 -25.65 -19.54
CA GLY A 319 21.52 -25.33 -19.51
C GLY A 319 22.41 -26.32 -18.74
N GLY A 320 21.91 -27.49 -18.32
CA GLY A 320 22.77 -28.59 -17.87
C GLY A 320 23.20 -28.58 -16.39
N VAL A 321 22.40 -28.01 -15.48
CA VAL A 321 22.57 -28.28 -14.03
C VAL A 321 21.55 -29.35 -13.61
N LYS A 322 22.01 -30.60 -13.43
CA LYS A 322 21.18 -31.67 -12.84
C LYS A 322 20.70 -31.22 -11.45
N PRO A 323 19.40 -31.38 -11.10
CA PRO A 323 18.95 -31.15 -9.73
C PRO A 323 19.63 -32.16 -8.79
N PRO A 324 20.25 -31.75 -7.66
CA PRO A 324 20.78 -32.71 -6.70
C PRO A 324 19.61 -33.45 -6.04
N SER A 325 19.74 -34.77 -5.99
CA SER A 325 18.77 -35.78 -5.55
C SER A 325 18.60 -35.82 -4.02
N VAL A 326 18.29 -34.70 -3.38
CA VAL A 326 18.17 -34.61 -1.91
C VAL A 326 16.72 -34.78 -1.43
N ALA A 327 15.87 -35.45 -2.19
CA ALA A 327 14.51 -35.80 -1.77
C ALA A 327 14.45 -37.02 -0.80
N ARG A 328 15.59 -37.49 -0.25
CA ARG A 328 15.62 -38.71 0.57
C ARG A 328 16.29 -38.62 1.95
N GLN A 329 16.71 -37.45 2.43
CA GLN A 329 17.49 -37.40 3.68
C GLN A 329 16.98 -36.52 4.82
N VAL A 330 15.86 -35.80 4.70
CA VAL A 330 15.42 -34.87 5.78
C VAL A 330 14.07 -35.24 6.40
N ILE A 331 13.69 -36.51 6.34
CA ILE A 331 12.50 -37.04 7.03
C ILE A 331 12.85 -37.66 8.41
N PRO A 332 14.01 -38.31 8.64
CA PRO A 332 14.28 -38.92 9.95
C PRO A 332 14.62 -37.94 11.09
N GLU A 333 15.21 -36.77 10.81
CA GLU A 333 15.60 -35.80 11.85
C GLU A 333 14.43 -34.98 12.41
N LEU A 334 13.36 -34.76 11.61
CA LEU A 334 12.17 -34.03 12.06
C LEU A 334 11.23 -34.87 12.94
N LEU A 335 11.37 -36.19 12.95
CA LEU A 335 10.61 -37.08 13.85
C LEU A 335 11.23 -37.19 15.25
N GLN A 336 12.51 -36.83 15.44
CA GLN A 336 13.15 -36.81 16.76
C GLN A 336 12.92 -35.49 17.53
N LEU A 337 12.57 -34.39 16.85
CA LEU A 337 12.25 -33.11 17.49
C LEU A 337 10.79 -32.98 17.96
N ALA A 338 9.95 -33.98 17.68
CA ALA A 338 8.53 -33.99 18.05
C ALA A 338 8.20 -34.87 19.27
N GLN A 339 9.20 -35.45 19.94
CA GLN A 339 9.01 -36.18 21.19
C GLN A 339 10.11 -35.84 22.20
N ASP A 340 9.81 -34.91 23.11
CA ASP A 340 10.38 -34.90 24.45
C ASP A 340 9.23 -34.75 25.48
N PRO A 341 9.05 -35.68 26.45
CA PRO A 341 7.90 -35.70 27.36
C PRO A 341 7.81 -34.57 28.40
N ASN A 342 8.78 -33.66 28.49
CA ASN A 342 8.90 -32.77 29.66
C ASN A 342 8.88 -31.27 29.33
N GLY A 343 7.88 -30.84 28.56
CA GLY A 343 7.70 -29.47 28.07
C GLY A 343 8.18 -28.35 29.02
N ARG A 344 9.26 -27.66 28.62
CA ARG A 344 9.65 -26.33 29.10
C ARG A 344 10.39 -25.58 27.98
N LEU A 345 9.87 -24.40 27.66
CA LEU A 345 10.51 -23.38 26.80
C LEU A 345 11.68 -22.75 27.55
N PHE A 346 12.82 -22.54 26.90
CA PHE A 346 13.66 -21.37 27.18
C PHE A 346 14.48 -20.91 25.97
N VAL A 347 14.40 -19.59 25.80
CA VAL A 347 15.17 -18.61 25.02
C VAL A 347 16.68 -18.75 25.35
N PRO A 348 17.62 -18.55 24.41
CA PRO A 348 17.97 -17.22 23.86
C PRO A 348 17.54 -16.94 22.43
#